data_AF-A0A378VXR1-F1
#
_entry.id   AF-A0A378VXR1-F1
#
_cell.length_a   1.000
_cell.length_b   1.000
_cell.length_c   1.000
_cell.angle_alpha   90.00
_cell.angle_beta   90.00
_cell.angle_gamma   90.00
#
_symmetry.space_group_name_H-M   'P 1'
#
loop_
_entity.id
_entity.type
_entity.pdbx_description
1 polymer ?
#
loop_
_entity_poly.entity_id
_entity_poly.type
_entity_poly.pdbx_seq_one_letter_code
_entity_poly.pdbx_strand_id
1 'polypeptide(L)'
;MSIWRTLYPGVESLNVAVMGCVVNGPGESKLADIGISLPGTGETPVAPVYVDGERKVTLKGNNIASEFLAIVEEYVKTNYGKTVLNAIKEKSSRYSLYKTNAV
;
A
#
# COMPACT_ATOMS: atom_id res chain seq x y z
N MET A 1 -5.30 -14.70 11.83
CA MET A 1 -5.49 -14.46 10.38
C MET A 1 -5.34 -12.97 10.12
N SER A 2 -4.60 -12.56 9.09
CA SER A 2 -4.38 -11.15 8.75
C SER A 2 -5.68 -10.53 8.21
N ILE A 3 -6.25 -9.57 8.95
CA ILE A 3 -7.53 -8.93 8.61
C ILE A 3 -7.52 -8.26 7.24
N TRP A 4 -6.34 -7.85 6.75
CA TRP A 4 -6.16 -7.26 5.42
C TRP A 4 -6.49 -8.20 4.28
N ARG A 5 -6.22 -9.51 4.39
CA ARG A 5 -6.57 -10.46 3.31
C ARG A 5 -8.08 -10.56 3.08
N THR A 6 -8.86 -10.38 4.15
CA THR A 6 -10.33 -10.36 4.08
C THR A 6 -10.85 -9.01 3.57
N LEU A 7 -10.23 -7.91 4.00
CA LEU A 7 -10.67 -6.55 3.66
C LEU A 7 -10.17 -6.06 2.30
N TYR A 8 -9.08 -6.62 1.78
CA TYR A 8 -8.38 -6.16 0.58
C TYR A 8 -7.92 -7.38 -0.23
N PRO A 9 -8.82 -8.04 -1.00
CA PRO A 9 -8.44 -9.18 -1.82
C PRO A 9 -7.33 -8.82 -2.81
N GLY A 10 -6.27 -9.64 -2.86
CA GLY A 10 -5.09 -9.40 -3.68
C GLY A 10 -3.94 -8.70 -2.94
N VAL A 11 -4.16 -8.18 -1.73
CA VAL A 11 -3.11 -7.52 -0.94
C VAL A 11 -1.94 -8.46 -0.60
N GLU A 12 -2.14 -9.78 -0.68
CA GLU A 12 -1.07 -10.77 -0.58
C GLU A 12 0.02 -10.63 -1.65
N SER A 13 -0.25 -9.92 -2.75
CA SER A 13 0.74 -9.64 -3.80
C SER A 13 1.53 -8.35 -3.56
N LEU A 14 1.20 -7.58 -2.50
CA LEU A 14 1.87 -6.32 -2.19
C LEU A 14 3.30 -6.56 -1.73
N ASN A 15 4.26 -5.95 -2.41
CA ASN A 15 5.68 -5.99 -2.08
C ASN A 15 6.10 -4.67 -1.43
N VAL A 16 6.59 -4.74 -0.19
CA VAL A 16 7.09 -3.60 0.56
C VAL A 16 8.58 -3.78 0.87
N ALA A 17 9.41 -2.79 0.54
CA ALA A 17 10.84 -2.77 0.84
C ALA A 17 11.17 -1.80 1.98
N VAL A 18 12.01 -2.24 2.93
CA VAL A 18 12.55 -1.38 4.00
C VAL A 18 14.06 -1.58 4.03
N MET A 19 14.80 -0.56 3.61
CA MET A 19 16.26 -0.65 3.49
C MET A 19 16.95 0.25 4.50
N GLY A 20 17.93 -0.30 5.21
CA GLY A 20 18.63 0.38 6.32
C GLY A 20 19.73 1.37 5.90
N CYS A 21 19.93 1.63 4.61
CA CYS A 21 20.93 2.57 4.11
C CYS A 21 20.59 3.06 2.69
N VAL A 22 20.88 4.33 2.42
CA VAL A 22 20.61 5.02 1.13
C VAL A 22 21.46 4.46 -0.03
N VAL A 23 22.51 3.69 0.22
CA VAL A 23 23.44 3.22 -0.83
C VAL A 23 22.80 2.21 -1.79
N ASN A 24 21.99 1.27 -1.28
CA ASN A 24 21.26 0.28 -2.10
C ASN A 24 19.75 0.55 -2.14
N GLY A 25 19.23 1.33 -1.18
CA GLY A 25 17.80 1.60 -1.02
C GLY A 25 17.07 2.10 -2.27
N PRO A 26 17.61 3.04 -3.08
CA PRO A 26 16.93 3.56 -4.26
C PRO A 26 16.75 2.56 -5.42
N GLY A 27 17.57 1.52 -5.52
CA GLY A 27 17.44 0.50 -6.56
C GLY A 27 16.38 -0.54 -6.20
N GLU A 28 16.47 -1.05 -4.97
CA GLU A 28 15.57 -2.10 -4.47
C GLU A 28 14.17 -1.55 -4.14
N SER A 29 14.08 -0.32 -3.60
CA SER A 29 12.80 0.34 -3.32
C SER A 29 12.00 0.69 -4.58
N LYS A 30 12.65 0.73 -5.76
CA LYS A 30 11.96 0.92 -7.04
C LYS A 30 11.36 -0.34 -7.63
N LEU A 31 11.84 -1.51 -7.19
CA LEU A 31 11.33 -2.80 -7.63
C LEU A 31 10.14 -3.25 -6.78
N ALA A 32 9.98 -2.66 -5.60
CA ALA A 32 8.81 -2.86 -4.74
C ALA A 32 7.66 -1.91 -5.13
N ASP A 33 6.43 -2.31 -4.79
CA ASP A 33 5.25 -1.46 -4.94
C ASP A 33 5.37 -0.22 -4.05
N ILE A 34 5.90 -0.42 -2.83
CA ILE A 34 6.30 0.65 -1.91
C ILE A 34 7.67 0.35 -1.31
N GLY A 35 8.54 1.34 -1.24
CA GLY A 35 9.83 1.20 -0.55
C GLY A 35 10.26 2.44 0.22
N ILE A 36 11.02 2.24 1.30
CA ILE A 36 11.65 3.31 2.08
C ILE A 36 13.14 3.04 2.27
N SER A 37 13.96 4.08 2.06
CA SER A 37 15.37 4.07 2.42
C SER A 37 15.56 4.84 3.72
N LEU A 38 15.88 4.13 4.80
CA LEU A 38 16.14 4.75 6.11
C LEU A 38 17.54 5.40 6.15
N PRO A 39 17.71 6.44 6.97
CA PRO A 39 19.02 7.04 7.20
C PRO A 39 19.93 6.07 7.96
N GLY A 40 21.23 6.12 7.67
CA GLY A 40 22.26 5.45 8.44
C GLY A 40 22.47 6.08 9.82
N THR A 41 23.18 5.38 10.69
CA THR A 41 23.53 5.88 12.03
C THR A 41 24.39 7.15 11.91
N GLY A 42 23.94 8.26 12.51
CA GLY A 42 24.64 9.54 12.50
C GLY A 42 24.36 10.42 11.26
N GLU A 43 23.53 9.96 10.33
CA GLU A 43 23.07 10.76 9.19
C GLU A 43 21.87 11.63 9.56
N THR A 44 21.61 12.66 8.75
CA THR A 44 20.40 13.47 8.87
C THR A 44 19.17 12.56 8.78
N PRO A 45 18.15 12.68 9.67
CA PRO A 45 17.00 11.79 9.70
C PRO A 45 16.05 12.08 8.54
N VAL A 46 16.45 11.66 7.34
CA VAL A 46 15.70 11.80 6.11
C VAL A 46 15.55 10.44 5.45
N ALA A 47 14.35 10.11 5.01
CA ALA A 47 14.05 8.83 4.40
C ALA A 47 13.20 9.04 3.13
N PRO A 48 13.78 8.89 1.93
CA PRO A 48 12.99 8.93 0.71
C PRO A 48 12.10 7.69 0.62
N VAL A 49 10.85 7.91 0.21
CA VAL A 49 9.84 6.89 -0.03
C VAL A 49 9.56 6.82 -1.53
N TYR A 50 9.52 5.59 -2.03
CA TYR A 50 9.23 5.24 -3.41
C TYR A 50 7.90 4.51 -3.47
N VAL A 51 7.10 4.82 -4.49
CA VAL A 51 5.82 4.17 -4.78
C VAL A 51 5.80 3.89 -6.27
N ASP A 52 5.51 2.66 -6.66
CA ASP A 52 5.46 2.21 -8.05
C ASP A 52 6.72 2.58 -8.86
N GLY A 53 7.91 2.47 -8.25
CA GLY A 53 9.18 2.81 -8.90
C GLY A 53 9.54 4.30 -8.91
N GLU A 54 8.68 5.19 -8.42
CA GLU A 54 8.90 6.64 -8.44
C GLU A 54 9.08 7.22 -7.04
N ARG A 55 9.95 8.23 -6.90
CA ARG A 55 10.13 8.91 -5.62
C ARG A 55 8.91 9.77 -5.32
N LYS A 56 8.14 9.41 -4.30
CA LYS A 56 6.90 10.09 -3.92
C LYS A 56 7.11 11.24 -2.94
N VAL A 57 7.81 10.96 -1.84
CA VAL A 57 8.01 11.90 -0.73
C VAL A 57 9.33 11.62 -0.03
N THR A 58 9.84 12.60 0.72
CA THR A 58 10.96 12.39 1.65
C THR A 58 10.47 12.68 3.06
N LEU A 59 10.39 11.64 3.89
CA LEU A 59 10.01 11.74 5.28
C LEU A 59 11.19 12.28 6.09
N LYS A 60 10.92 13.06 7.14
CA LYS A 60 11.97 13.68 7.95
C LYS A 60 11.62 13.64 9.44
N GLY A 61 12.64 13.59 10.28
CA GLY A 61 12.48 13.67 11.73
C GLY A 61 12.11 12.33 12.37
N ASN A 62 11.45 12.38 13.53
CA ASN A 62 11.28 11.20 14.39
C ASN A 62 10.06 10.34 14.04
N ASN A 63 9.16 10.83 13.19
CA ASN A 63 7.88 10.16 12.87
C ASN A 63 7.90 9.35 11.57
N ILE A 64 9.09 9.09 11.01
CA ILE A 64 9.27 8.38 9.73
C ILE A 64 8.48 7.06 9.70
N ALA A 65 8.52 6.27 10.78
CA ALA A 65 7.82 4.99 10.84
C ALA A 65 6.29 5.14 10.73
N SER A 66 5.71 6.07 11.49
CA SER A 66 4.26 6.31 11.49
C SER A 66 3.79 6.90 10.15
N GLU A 67 4.55 7.83 9.59
CA GLU A 67 4.25 8.42 8.28
C GLU A 67 4.36 7.38 7.16
N PHE A 68 5.36 6.50 7.22
CA PHE A 68 5.51 5.43 6.23
C PHE A 68 4.36 4.41 6.30
N LEU A 69 3.94 4.01 7.52
CA LEU A 69 2.79 3.14 7.70
C LEU A 69 1.50 3.76 7.13
N ALA A 70 1.30 5.06 7.32
CA ALA A 70 0.15 5.76 6.75
C ALA A 70 0.15 5.72 5.20
N ILE A 71 1.31 5.87 4.57
CA ILE A 71 1.47 5.75 3.11
C ILE A 71 1.13 4.33 2.63
N VAL A 72 1.63 3.31 3.33
CA VAL A 72 1.32 1.91 3.01
C VAL A 72 -0.18 1.64 3.12
N GLU A 73 -0.82 2.09 4.20
CA GLU A 73 -2.26 1.93 4.38
C GLU A 73 -3.07 2.62 3.28
N GLU A 74 -2.69 3.85 2.91
CA GLU A 74 -3.36 4.61 1.85
C GLU A 74 -3.24 3.90 0.50
N TYR A 75 -2.05 3.38 0.18
CA TYR A 75 -1.82 2.61 -1.03
C TYR A 75 -2.67 1.35 -1.06
N VAL A 76 -2.75 0.61 0.05
CA VAL A 76 -3.58 -0.59 0.15
C VAL A 76 -5.06 -0.24 -0.10
N LYS A 77 -5.56 0.80 0.57
CA LYS A 77 -6.95 1.27 0.40
C LYS A 77 -7.23 1.68 -1.04
N THR A 78 -6.29 2.36 -1.69
CA THR A 78 -6.45 2.90 -3.05
C THR A 78 -6.42 1.81 -4.12
N ASN A 79 -5.47 0.88 -4.02
CA ASN A 79 -5.22 -0.13 -5.04
C ASN A 79 -6.05 -1.41 -4.85
N TYR A 80 -6.31 -1.81 -3.61
CA TYR A 80 -7.04 -3.06 -3.31
C TYR A 80 -8.46 -2.82 -2.75
N GLY A 81 -8.79 -1.61 -2.30
CA GLY A 81 -10.13 -1.28 -1.79
C GLY A 81 -11.22 -1.24 -2.86
N LYS A 82 -10.86 -0.94 -4.13
CA LYS A 82 -11.82 -0.93 -5.25
C LYS A 82 -12.40 -2.30 -5.56
N THR A 83 -11.61 -3.37 -5.37
CA THR A 83 -12.03 -4.75 -5.59
C THR A 83 -13.23 -5.11 -4.69
N VAL A 84 -13.21 -4.66 -3.43
CA VAL A 84 -14.33 -4.87 -2.51
C VAL A 84 -15.57 -4.10 -2.95
N LEU A 85 -15.45 -2.83 -3.32
CA LEU A 85 -16.58 -2.02 -3.77
C LEU A 85 -17.22 -2.59 -5.04
N ASN A 86 -16.41 -3.07 -5.98
CA ASN A 86 -16.90 -3.69 -7.21
C ASN A 86 -17.61 -5.03 -6.92
N ALA A 87 -17.03 -5.88 -6.07
CA ALA A 87 -17.66 -7.13 -5.65
C ALA A 87 -19.01 -6.93 -4.94
N ILE A 88 -19.13 -5.87 -4.13
CA ILE A 88 -20.39 -5.49 -3.48
C ILE A 88 -21.42 -5.01 -4.52
N LYS A 89 -21.03 -4.14 -5.45
CA LYS A 89 -21.92 -3.63 -6.52
C LYS A 89 -22.46 -4.76 -7.40
N GLU A 90 -21.62 -5.71 -7.79
CA GLU A 90 -22.02 -6.87 -8.60
C GLU A 90 -22.99 -7.80 -7.86
N LYS A 91 -22.77 -8.05 -6.56
CA LYS A 91 -23.71 -8.84 -5.75
C LYS A 91 -25.05 -8.12 -5.58
N SER A 92 -25.04 -6.82 -5.35
CA SER A 92 -26.26 -6.03 -5.18
C SER A 92 -27.08 -5.93 -6.47
N SER A 93 -26.41 -5.79 -7.63
CA SER A 93 -27.08 -5.80 -8.94
C SER A 93 -27.71 -7.17 -9.25
N ARG A 94 -26.99 -8.27 -9.00
CA ARG A 94 -27.55 -9.63 -9.15
C ARG A 94 -28.74 -9.87 -8.23
N TYR A 95 -28.68 -9.47 -6.97
CA TYR A 95 -29.81 -9.65 -6.03
C TYR A 95 -31.06 -8.88 -6.47
N SER A 96 -30.88 -7.70 -7.08
CA SER A 96 -31.99 -6.92 -7.64
C SER A 96 -32.65 -7.63 -8.84
N LEU A 97 -31.85 -8.25 -9.72
CA LEU A 97 -32.35 -9.02 -10.88
C LEU A 97 -33.16 -10.26 -10.47
N TYR A 98 -32.77 -10.94 -9.40
CA TYR A 98 -33.55 -12.07 -8.86
C TYR A 98 -34.89 -11.63 -8.28
N LYS A 99 -34.98 -10.42 -7.70
CA LYS A 99 -36.25 -9.89 -7.18
C LYS A 99 -37.22 -9.47 -8.28
N THR A 100 -36.75 -9.00 -9.42
CA THR A 100 -37.61 -8.57 -10.53
C THR A 100 -38.15 -9.74 -11.37
N ASN A 101 -37.46 -10.88 -11.39
CA ASN A 101 -37.87 -12.08 -12.14
C ASN A 101 -38.62 -13.11 -11.28
N ALA A 102 -38.95 -12.80 -10.03
CA ALA A 102 -39.67 -13.68 -9.10
C ALA A 102 -41.19 -13.43 -9.07
N VAL A 103 -41.76 -12.87 -10.15
CA VAL A 103 -43.20 -12.59 -10.29
C VAL A 103 -43.75 -13.26 -11.54
#